data_AF-A0A1U7EZ43-F1
#
_entry.id   AF-A0A1U7EZ43-F1
#
_cell.length_a   1.000
_cell.length_b   1.000
_cell.length_c   1.000
_cell.angle_alpha   90.00
_cell.angle_beta   90.00
_cell.angle_gamma   90.00
#
_symmetry.space_group_name_H-M   'P 1'
#
loop_
_entity.id
_entity.type
_entity.pdbx_description
1 polymer ?
#
loop_
_entity_poly.entity_id
_entity_poly.type
_entity_poly.pdbx_seq_one_letter_code
_entity_poly.pdbx_strand_id
1 'polypeptide(L)'
;MRVEVYPGKEAVVDFDPSLTFECVDDCTWCCHHGVLLYEQDFLELADRESLAASTASFQGRDFVRRETKPDDHPHTGEDGMACVFLGADGRCQLHAEYDWKPTRCSVFPLEVTVEDGDIHVGIRGEAHDHCDGLDVSERRVVDHLEAFLPELLWELDDPTTKIEL
;
A
#
# COMPACT_ATOMS: atom_id res chain seq x y z
N MET A 1 -4.19 -9.02 18.68
CA MET A 1 -3.80 -8.29 19.92
C MET A 1 -4.04 -6.79 19.72
N ARG A 2 -4.46 -6.02 20.73
CA ARG A 2 -4.64 -4.56 20.56
C ARG A 2 -3.33 -3.81 20.74
N VAL A 3 -3.08 -2.84 19.86
CA VAL A 3 -1.91 -1.94 19.87
C VAL A 3 -2.40 -0.51 19.65
N GLU A 4 -1.95 0.42 20.48
CA GLU A 4 -2.14 1.85 20.25
C GLU A 4 -1.09 2.32 19.25
N VAL A 5 -1.54 2.74 18.05
CA VAL A 5 -0.66 3.17 16.95
C VAL A 5 -0.39 4.67 17.05
N TYR A 6 -1.42 5.45 17.36
CA TYR A 6 -1.34 6.87 17.68
C TYR A 6 -2.18 7.16 18.93
N PRO A 7 -2.03 8.31 19.61
CA PRO A 7 -2.83 8.64 20.78
C PRO A 7 -4.35 8.50 20.54
N GLY A 8 -4.97 7.52 21.18
CA GLY A 8 -6.40 7.21 21.03
C GLY A 8 -6.81 6.50 19.75
N LYS A 9 -5.85 6.05 18.92
CA LYS A 9 -6.07 5.28 17.68
C LYS A 9 -5.47 3.88 17.84
N GLU A 10 -6.34 2.90 18.09
CA GLU A 10 -5.95 1.50 18.29
C GLU A 10 -6.19 0.65 17.02
N ALA A 11 -5.38 -0.39 16.88
CA ALA A 11 -5.55 -1.46 15.90
C ALA A 11 -5.48 -2.84 16.55
N VAL A 12 -6.24 -3.80 16.04
CA VAL A 12 -6.17 -5.21 16.39
C VAL A 12 -5.24 -5.91 15.39
N VAL A 13 -4.12 -6.42 15.88
CA VAL A 13 -3.13 -7.17 15.09
C VAL A 13 -3.53 -8.65 15.02
N ASP A 14 -3.69 -9.16 13.81
CA ASP A 14 -4.13 -10.53 13.50
C ASP A 14 -3.04 -11.39 12.81
N PHE A 15 -1.79 -10.92 12.84
CA PHE A 15 -0.62 -11.67 12.37
C PHE A 15 0.32 -12.01 13.53
N ASP A 16 1.35 -12.83 13.25
CA ASP A 16 2.35 -13.22 14.25
C ASP A 16 3.14 -11.98 14.73
N PRO A 17 3.11 -11.61 16.03
CA PRO A 17 3.82 -10.44 16.54
C PRO A 17 5.35 -10.51 16.42
N SER A 18 5.90 -11.68 16.08
CA SER A 18 7.32 -11.88 15.78
C SER A 18 7.70 -11.56 14.33
N LEU A 19 6.71 -11.37 13.44
CA LEU A 19 6.92 -11.02 12.04
C LEU A 19 7.77 -9.76 11.91
N THR A 20 8.78 -9.84 11.06
CA THR A 20 9.64 -8.70 10.72
C THR A 20 9.45 -8.28 9.28
N PHE A 21 9.74 -7.01 9.00
CA PHE A 21 9.68 -6.48 7.64
C PHE A 21 10.77 -5.45 7.39
N GLU A 22 11.31 -5.48 6.18
CA GLU A 22 12.10 -4.40 5.62
C GLU A 22 11.82 -4.27 4.13
N CYS A 23 11.72 -3.03 3.63
CA CYS A 23 11.66 -2.81 2.18
C CYS A 23 12.99 -3.25 1.56
N VAL A 24 12.95 -4.29 0.75
CA VAL A 24 14.10 -4.74 -0.05
C VAL A 24 14.04 -4.16 -1.46
N ASP A 25 15.21 -4.05 -2.09
CA ASP A 25 15.30 -3.65 -3.49
C ASP A 25 14.52 -4.63 -4.39
N ASP A 26 13.97 -4.13 -5.49
CA ASP A 26 13.26 -4.88 -6.54
C ASP A 26 11.94 -5.59 -6.16
N CYS A 27 11.50 -5.57 -4.89
CA CYS A 27 10.28 -6.28 -4.46
C CYS A 27 9.02 -5.83 -5.23
N THR A 28 8.84 -4.54 -5.56
CA THR A 28 7.84 -3.91 -6.49
C THR A 28 6.36 -4.38 -6.50
N TRP A 29 5.96 -5.38 -5.72
CA TRP A 29 4.65 -6.03 -5.78
C TRP A 29 3.49 -5.11 -5.45
N CYS A 30 3.70 -4.11 -4.59
CA CYS A 30 2.70 -3.08 -4.32
C CYS A 30 2.27 -2.29 -5.58
N CYS A 31 3.10 -2.29 -6.62
CA CYS A 31 2.85 -1.61 -7.90
C CYS A 31 2.22 -2.53 -8.97
N HIS A 32 2.03 -3.82 -8.70
CA HIS A 32 1.48 -4.76 -9.67
C HIS A 32 -0.04 -4.67 -9.75
N HIS A 33 -0.70 -4.17 -8.70
CA HIS A 33 -2.15 -4.02 -8.64
C HIS A 33 -2.53 -2.53 -8.76
N GLY A 34 -3.71 -2.23 -9.32
CA GLY A 34 -4.26 -0.87 -9.26
C GLY A 34 -4.33 -0.40 -7.80
N VAL A 35 -3.97 0.85 -7.53
CA VAL A 35 -3.90 1.38 -6.16
C VAL A 35 -5.13 2.22 -5.88
N LEU A 36 -6.04 1.74 -5.04
CA LEU A 36 -7.17 2.53 -4.56
C LEU A 36 -6.68 3.86 -3.96
N LEU A 37 -7.37 4.94 -4.34
CA LEU A 37 -7.22 6.27 -3.77
C LEU A 37 -8.44 6.55 -2.91
N TYR A 38 -8.23 6.79 -1.62
CA TYR A 38 -9.26 7.45 -0.81
C TYR A 38 -9.38 8.91 -1.23
N GLU A 39 -10.46 9.60 -0.80
CA GLU A 39 -10.68 11.00 -1.20
C GLU A 39 -9.48 11.89 -0.88
N GLN A 40 -8.89 11.75 0.30
CA GLN A 40 -7.69 12.51 0.66
C GLN A 40 -6.48 12.10 -0.19
N ASP A 41 -6.27 10.81 -0.49
CA ASP A 41 -5.18 10.40 -1.39
C ASP A 41 -5.37 11.00 -2.80
N PHE A 42 -6.60 11.10 -3.27
CA PHE A 42 -6.93 11.66 -4.57
C PHE A 42 -6.63 13.16 -4.63
N LEU A 43 -7.01 13.91 -3.58
CA LEU A 43 -6.70 15.34 -3.47
C LEU A 43 -5.19 15.56 -3.36
N GLU A 44 -4.50 14.75 -2.56
CA GLU A 44 -3.05 14.83 -2.44
C GLU A 44 -2.34 14.47 -3.76
N LEU A 45 -2.83 13.47 -4.50
CA LEU A 45 -2.30 13.16 -5.81
C LEU A 45 -2.51 14.33 -6.79
N ALA A 46 -3.64 15.03 -6.71
CA ALA A 46 -3.95 16.17 -7.58
C ALA A 46 -2.97 17.35 -7.43
N ASP A 47 -2.42 17.53 -6.23
CA ASP A 47 -1.42 18.57 -5.94
C ASP A 47 -0.03 18.24 -6.51
N ARG A 48 0.20 16.97 -6.88
CA ARG A 48 1.50 16.44 -7.27
C ARG A 48 1.54 16.05 -8.76
N GLU A 49 0.46 15.48 -9.26
CA GLU A 49 0.42 14.79 -10.55
C GLU A 49 -0.86 15.08 -11.34
N SER A 50 -0.80 14.81 -12.64
CA SER A 50 -1.99 14.92 -13.49
C SER A 50 -2.95 13.76 -13.21
N LEU A 51 -4.07 14.03 -12.55
CA LEU A 51 -5.12 13.02 -12.30
C LEU A 51 -5.57 12.34 -13.59
N ALA A 52 -5.87 13.11 -14.64
CA ALA A 52 -6.30 12.56 -15.93
C ALA A 52 -5.28 11.59 -16.55
N ALA A 53 -3.99 11.78 -16.28
CA ALA A 53 -2.92 10.92 -16.78
C ALA A 53 -2.56 9.77 -15.83
N SER A 54 -2.97 9.82 -14.57
CA SER A 54 -2.51 8.90 -13.53
C SER A 54 -3.62 8.06 -12.89
N THR A 55 -4.89 8.43 -13.04
CA THR A 55 -6.00 7.72 -12.41
C THR A 55 -6.96 7.04 -13.39
N ALA A 56 -7.68 6.07 -12.87
CA ALA A 56 -8.82 5.43 -13.51
C ALA A 56 -9.92 5.22 -12.47
N SER A 57 -11.18 5.46 -12.86
CA SER A 57 -12.32 5.22 -11.98
C SER A 57 -12.97 3.87 -12.30
N PHE A 58 -13.22 3.06 -11.28
CA PHE A 58 -13.89 1.76 -11.40
C PHE A 58 -14.88 1.56 -10.26
N GLN A 59 -16.12 1.18 -10.60
CA GLN A 59 -17.22 1.02 -9.64
C GLN A 59 -17.42 2.23 -8.69
N GLY A 60 -17.19 3.45 -9.19
CA GLY A 60 -17.33 4.68 -8.42
C GLY A 60 -16.20 4.97 -7.43
N ARG A 61 -15.09 4.24 -7.51
CA ARG A 61 -13.86 4.48 -6.75
C ARG A 61 -12.73 4.86 -7.70
N ASP A 62 -11.79 5.66 -7.21
CA ASP A 62 -10.63 6.10 -7.98
C ASP A 62 -9.40 5.25 -7.64
N PHE A 63 -8.63 4.94 -8.67
CA PHE A 63 -7.40 4.16 -8.55
C PHE A 63 -6.28 4.87 -9.28
N VAL A 64 -5.06 4.76 -8.79
CA VAL A 64 -3.88 4.93 -9.64
C VAL A 64 -3.92 3.83 -10.70
N ARG A 65 -3.89 4.24 -11.97
CA ARG A 65 -4.00 3.32 -13.08
C ARG A 65 -2.72 2.51 -13.26
N ARG A 66 -2.90 1.32 -13.82
CA ARG A 66 -1.81 0.56 -14.41
C ARG A 66 -1.64 0.97 -15.87
N GLU A 67 -0.45 0.76 -16.40
CA GLU A 67 -0.14 0.93 -17.80
C GLU A 67 0.79 -0.17 -18.29
N THR A 68 0.75 -0.43 -19.59
CA THR A 68 1.75 -1.24 -20.26
C THR A 68 3.10 -0.55 -20.14
N LYS A 69 4.07 -1.24 -19.54
CA LYS A 69 5.46 -0.76 -19.51
C LYS A 69 6.19 -1.27 -20.77
N PRO A 70 7.33 -0.65 -21.15
CA PRO A 70 8.17 -1.16 -22.23
C PRO A 70 8.54 -2.64 -22.02
N ASP A 71 8.72 -3.40 -23.11
CA ASP A 71 8.99 -4.85 -23.08
C ASP A 71 10.23 -5.24 -22.25
N ASP A 72 11.17 -4.32 -22.06
CA ASP A 72 12.40 -4.49 -21.29
C ASP A 72 12.27 -4.06 -19.81
N HIS A 73 11.08 -3.67 -19.36
CA HIS A 73 10.85 -3.24 -17.99
C HIS A 73 10.86 -4.44 -17.02
N PRO A 74 11.78 -4.49 -16.04
CA PRO A 74 12.01 -5.70 -15.25
C PRO A 74 10.96 -5.98 -14.17
N HIS A 75 10.09 -5.02 -13.86
CA HIS A 75 9.17 -5.07 -12.71
C HIS A 75 7.68 -5.04 -13.08
N THR A 76 7.30 -5.58 -14.24
CA THR A 76 5.89 -5.69 -14.62
C THR A 76 5.22 -6.92 -14.00
N GLY A 77 3.89 -6.87 -13.86
CA GLY A 77 3.10 -8.08 -13.65
C GLY A 77 3.16 -9.02 -14.87
N GLU A 78 2.56 -10.21 -14.76
CA GLU A 78 2.54 -11.22 -15.83
C GLU A 78 1.89 -10.73 -17.13
N ASP A 79 1.02 -9.72 -17.05
CA ASP A 79 0.35 -9.07 -18.17
C ASP A 79 1.16 -7.94 -18.81
N GLY A 80 2.41 -7.71 -18.37
CA GLY A 80 3.27 -6.63 -18.84
C GLY A 80 2.86 -5.25 -18.34
N MET A 81 1.96 -5.18 -17.36
CA MET A 81 1.45 -3.92 -16.82
C MET A 81 1.93 -3.69 -15.37
N ALA A 82 2.14 -2.42 -15.02
CA ALA A 82 2.43 -1.98 -13.66
C ALA A 82 1.84 -0.60 -13.40
N CYS A 83 1.86 -0.16 -12.14
CA CYS A 83 1.52 1.20 -11.75
C CYS A 83 2.26 2.24 -12.61
N VAL A 84 1.55 3.29 -13.03
CA VAL A 84 2.13 4.39 -13.82
C VAL A 84 3.37 4.98 -13.17
N PHE A 85 3.42 5.06 -11.84
CA PHE A 85 4.53 5.62 -11.08
C PHE A 85 5.68 4.63 -10.77
N LEU A 86 5.61 3.39 -11.26
CA LEU A 86 6.74 2.46 -11.14
C LEU A 86 7.81 2.81 -12.17
N GLY A 87 9.00 3.15 -11.68
CA GLY A 87 10.20 3.36 -12.48
C GLY A 87 10.89 2.04 -12.88
N ALA A 88 11.70 2.12 -13.92
CA ALA A 88 12.53 0.99 -14.40
C ALA A 88 13.63 0.59 -13.40
N ASP A 89 13.90 1.44 -12.41
CA ASP A 89 14.80 1.19 -11.28
C ASP A 89 14.10 0.49 -10.09
N GLY A 90 12.84 0.06 -10.27
CA GLY A 90 12.06 -0.60 -9.24
C GLY A 90 11.55 0.34 -8.15
N ARG A 91 11.68 1.66 -8.33
CA ARG A 91 11.28 2.65 -7.32
C ARG A 91 9.98 3.34 -7.69
N CYS A 92 9.22 3.68 -6.64
CA CYS A 92 8.01 4.47 -6.77
C CYS A 92 8.38 5.96 -6.92
N GLN A 93 8.00 6.56 -8.05
CA GLN A 93 8.28 7.97 -8.35
C GLN A 93 7.61 8.94 -7.36
N LEU A 94 6.37 8.66 -6.93
CA LEU A 94 5.67 9.48 -5.94
C LEU A 94 6.49 9.63 -4.64
N HIS A 95 7.11 8.54 -4.20
CA HIS A 95 7.93 8.56 -3.00
C HIS A 95 9.30 9.18 -3.23
N ALA A 96 9.92 8.86 -4.36
CA ALA A 96 11.23 9.40 -4.69
C ALA A 96 11.20 10.94 -4.84
N GLU A 97 10.11 11.48 -5.39
CA GLU A 97 9.99 12.92 -5.67
C GLU A 97 9.30 13.70 -4.55
N TYR A 98 8.28 13.11 -3.91
CA TYR A 98 7.43 13.83 -2.95
C TYR A 98 7.48 13.29 -1.52
N ASP A 99 8.29 12.26 -1.27
CA ASP A 99 8.29 11.53 0.01
C ASP A 99 6.88 11.09 0.44
N TRP A 100 6.04 10.76 -0.55
CA TRP A 100 4.63 10.49 -0.36
C TRP A 100 4.18 9.30 -1.20
N LYS A 101 3.22 8.54 -0.67
CA LYS A 101 2.55 7.44 -1.37
C LYS A 101 1.08 7.41 -0.90
N PRO A 102 0.15 6.92 -1.74
CA PRO A 102 -1.22 6.67 -1.32
C PRO A 102 -1.30 5.77 -0.09
N THR A 103 -2.34 5.94 0.72
CA THR A 103 -2.55 5.18 1.95
C THR A 103 -2.47 3.67 1.73
N ARG A 104 -3.07 3.15 0.65
CA ARG A 104 -3.00 1.72 0.31
C ARG A 104 -1.58 1.22 0.05
N CYS A 105 -0.70 2.06 -0.50
CA CYS A 105 0.71 1.71 -0.73
C CYS A 105 1.49 1.66 0.58
N SER A 106 1.21 2.58 1.52
CA SER A 106 1.88 2.63 2.82
C SER A 106 1.56 1.41 3.69
N VAL A 107 0.36 0.86 3.54
CA VAL A 107 -0.09 -0.31 4.30
C VAL A 107 0.60 -1.60 3.84
N PHE A 108 1.15 -1.69 2.63
CA PHE A 108 1.82 -2.91 2.16
C PHE A 108 3.06 -3.26 3.02
N PRO A 109 3.28 -4.53 3.42
CA PRO A 109 2.59 -5.77 3.00
C PRO A 109 1.34 -6.13 3.82
N LEU A 110 0.94 -5.27 4.75
CA LEU A 110 -0.23 -5.47 5.58
C LEU A 110 -1.52 -5.32 4.78
N GLU A 111 -2.60 -5.81 5.38
CA GLU A 111 -3.96 -5.48 5.01
C GLU A 111 -4.73 -4.94 6.22
N VAL A 112 -5.70 -4.08 5.92
CA VAL A 112 -6.60 -3.48 6.89
C VAL A 112 -8.01 -3.90 6.54
N THR A 113 -8.73 -4.39 7.55
CA THR A 113 -10.16 -4.72 7.52
C THR A 113 -10.86 -4.08 8.73
N VAL A 114 -12.19 -4.03 8.70
CA VAL A 114 -12.98 -3.57 9.85
C VAL A 114 -13.85 -4.71 10.35
N GLU A 115 -13.71 -5.04 11.63
CA GLU A 115 -14.56 -6.02 12.33
C GLU A 115 -15.06 -5.38 13.63
N ASP A 116 -16.37 -5.46 13.89
CA ASP A 116 -17.02 -4.87 15.08
C ASP A 116 -16.70 -3.38 15.35
N GLY A 117 -16.32 -2.64 14.30
CA GLY A 117 -15.95 -1.23 14.38
C GLY A 117 -14.48 -0.97 14.76
N ASP A 118 -13.69 -2.03 14.96
CA ASP A 118 -12.25 -1.95 15.16
C ASP A 118 -11.49 -2.12 13.84
N ILE A 119 -10.33 -1.46 13.74
CA ILE A 119 -9.38 -1.67 12.64
C ILE A 119 -8.58 -2.93 12.94
N HIS A 120 -8.72 -3.93 12.07
CA HIS A 120 -7.98 -5.19 12.10
C HIS A 120 -6.86 -5.14 11.07
N VAL A 121 -5.68 -5.59 11.47
CA VAL A 121 -4.45 -5.52 10.68
C VAL A 121 -3.89 -6.91 10.52
N GLY A 122 -3.94 -7.42 9.29
CA GLY A 122 -3.41 -8.72 8.88
C GLY A 122 -2.26 -8.60 7.90
N ILE A 123 -1.81 -9.74 7.38
CA ILE A 123 -0.88 -9.80 6.25
C ILE A 123 -1.66 -10.14 4.99
N ARG A 124 -1.39 -9.42 3.90
CA ARG A 124 -1.97 -9.77 2.59
C ARG A 124 -1.57 -11.20 2.27
N GLY A 125 -2.56 -12.04 1.92
CA GLY A 125 -2.29 -13.46 1.63
C GLY A 125 -1.15 -13.67 0.62
N GLU A 126 -1.10 -12.84 -0.42
CA GLU A 126 -0.05 -12.87 -1.46
C GLU A 126 1.32 -12.40 -0.97
N ALA A 127 1.40 -11.62 0.12
CA ALA A 127 2.67 -11.11 0.60
C ALA A 127 3.60 -12.22 1.08
N HIS A 128 3.08 -13.31 1.65
CA HIS A 128 3.91 -14.45 2.05
C HIS A 128 4.57 -15.16 0.87
N ASP A 129 3.94 -15.13 -0.31
CA ASP A 129 4.45 -15.81 -1.50
C ASP A 129 5.37 -14.92 -2.34
N HIS A 130 5.24 -13.59 -2.19
CA HIS A 130 5.78 -12.63 -3.15
C HIS A 130 6.59 -11.50 -2.52
N CYS A 131 6.45 -11.23 -1.23
CA CYS A 131 7.17 -10.15 -0.58
C CYS A 131 8.48 -10.64 0.04
N ASP A 132 9.57 -10.45 -0.71
CA ASP A 132 10.94 -10.71 -0.26
C ASP A 132 11.38 -9.89 0.97
N GLY A 133 10.56 -8.91 1.38
CA GLY A 133 10.80 -8.08 2.56
C GLY A 133 10.32 -8.68 3.89
N LEU A 134 9.60 -9.80 3.87
CA LEU A 134 9.13 -10.46 5.08
C LEU A 134 10.22 -11.34 5.70
N ASP A 135 10.35 -11.30 7.03
CA ASP A 135 11.25 -12.15 7.82
C ASP A 135 12.76 -12.03 7.48
N VAL A 136 13.16 -10.94 6.83
CA VAL A 136 14.56 -10.68 6.43
C VAL A 136 15.32 -9.74 7.38
N SER A 137 14.63 -9.10 8.32
CA SER A 137 15.21 -8.13 9.25
C SER A 137 14.93 -8.48 10.72
N GLU A 138 15.50 -7.71 11.65
CA GLU A 138 15.15 -7.78 13.07
C GLU A 138 14.00 -6.81 13.45
N ARG A 139 13.53 -6.00 12.49
CA ARG A 139 12.55 -4.95 12.72
C ARG A 139 11.14 -5.54 12.73
N ARG A 140 10.62 -5.80 13.94
CA ARG A 140 9.26 -6.33 14.12
C ARG A 140 8.22 -5.31 13.65
N VAL A 141 7.26 -5.77 12.87
CA VAL A 141 6.21 -4.90 12.30
C VAL A 141 5.32 -4.30 13.40
N VAL A 142 4.99 -5.11 14.41
CA VAL A 142 4.11 -4.70 15.51
C VAL A 142 4.66 -3.51 16.33
N ASP A 143 5.98 -3.33 16.36
CA ASP A 143 6.64 -2.24 17.10
C ASP A 143 6.67 -0.92 16.30
N HIS A 144 6.26 -0.95 15.03
CA HIS A 144 6.40 0.13 14.07
C HIS A 144 5.16 0.34 13.20
N LEU A 145 3.97 0.01 13.72
CA LEU A 145 2.72 0.07 12.96
C LEU A 145 2.43 1.47 12.41
N GLU A 146 2.90 2.52 13.07
CA GLU A 146 2.78 3.92 12.63
C GLU A 146 3.49 4.21 11.31
N ALA A 147 4.46 3.38 10.91
CA ALA A 147 5.14 3.48 9.63
C ALA A 147 4.32 2.87 8.47
N PHE A 148 3.34 2.00 8.79
CA PHE A 148 2.52 1.30 7.80
C PHE A 148 1.08 1.78 7.77
N LEU A 149 0.56 2.31 8.87
CA LEU A 149 -0.85 2.64 9.04
C LEU A 149 -1.04 4.15 9.13
N PRO A 150 -1.23 4.87 8.01
CA PRO A 150 -1.49 6.30 8.05
C PRO A 150 -2.68 6.65 8.96
N GLU A 151 -2.57 7.78 9.66
CA GLU A 151 -3.62 8.30 10.54
C GLU A 151 -4.99 8.43 9.87
N LEU A 152 -5.00 8.63 8.54
CA LEU A 152 -6.20 8.69 7.69
C LEU A 152 -7.09 7.45 7.84
N LEU A 153 -6.54 6.26 8.13
CA LEU A 153 -7.34 5.04 8.26
C LEU A 153 -8.43 5.15 9.34
N TRP A 154 -8.23 5.95 10.39
CA TRP A 154 -9.24 6.15 11.44
C TRP A 154 -10.26 7.26 11.11
N GLU A 155 -10.07 7.97 10.00
CA GLU A 155 -10.95 9.05 9.55
C GLU A 155 -11.89 8.61 8.42
N LEU A 156 -11.62 7.46 7.81
CA LEU A 156 -12.41 6.89 6.71
C LEU A 156 -13.67 6.19 7.22
N ASP A 157 -14.76 6.33 6.48
CA ASP A 157 -15.98 5.53 6.70
C ASP A 157 -15.74 4.03 6.48
N ASP A 158 -14.84 3.68 5.55
CA ASP A 158 -14.41 2.31 5.25
C ASP A 158 -12.90 2.29 4.93
N PRO A 159 -12.04 1.96 5.92
CA PRO A 159 -10.59 1.88 5.76
C PRO A 159 -10.11 0.55 5.15
N THR A 160 -11.01 -0.31 4.66
CA THR A 160 -10.62 -1.60 4.08
C THR A 160 -9.70 -1.40 2.88
N THR A 161 -8.54 -2.07 2.88
CA THR A 161 -7.50 -1.87 1.84
C THR A 161 -7.45 -2.98 0.78
N LYS A 162 -8.17 -4.08 1.00
CA LYS A 162 -8.31 -5.19 0.04
C LYS A 162 -9.43 -4.92 -0.96
N ILE A 163 -9.21 -3.93 -1.81
CA ILE A 163 -10.06 -3.60 -2.96
C ILE A 163 -9.15 -3.58 -4.18
N GLU A 164 -9.52 -4.33 -5.21
CA GLU A 164 -8.72 -4.49 -6.44
C GLU A 164 -9.51 -4.02 -7.66
N LEU A 165 -8.74 -3.51 -8.64
CA LEU A 165 -9.21 -3.04 -9.94
C LEU A 165 -9.39 -4.22 -10.91
#